data_AF-A0A958V450-F1
#
_entry.id   AF-A0A958V450-F1
#
_cell.length_a   1.000
_cell.length_b   1.000
_cell.length_c   1.000
_cell.angle_alpha   90.00
_cell.angle_beta   90.00
_cell.angle_gamma   90.00
#
_symmetry.space_group_name_H-M   'P 1'
#
loop_
_entity.id
_entity.type
_entity.pdbx_description
1 polymer ?
#
loop_
_entity_poly.entity_id
_entity_poly.type
_entity_poly.pdbx_seq_one_letter_code
_entity_poly.pdbx_strand_id
1 'polypeptide(L)'
;MILLDGKQTASDIKSEIALAVNERKAKNKKIPHLAAVLVGTDGASMTYVNSKVKDCHEVGFKSTLIRLEESISESTLLQKIDELNNDRDIDGFIVQLPLPKHIDEQKVIMAIDPDKDVDGFHPVNVGKMTLGLPAFLSATPYGIMELLERYQVETSGKHVVVIGRSNIVGRPMSILLSQKRKAGNATVTIAHSRTRNLKELTLQADIIVAALGLPEFLTGDMVRDNVVIIDVGITRVTDSTKKSGYRLAGDVAFESVSKKASYITPVPGGVGPMTRAMLLKNTLLACENKGM
;
A
#
# COMPACT_ATOMS: atom_id res chain seq x y z
N MET A 1 -15.17 -13.65 14.80
CA MET A 1 -14.29 -12.62 14.21
C MET A 1 -12.99 -13.28 13.75
N ILE A 2 -12.63 -13.11 12.48
CA ILE A 2 -11.36 -13.57 11.89
C ILE A 2 -10.40 -12.38 11.79
N LEU A 3 -9.14 -12.57 12.18
CA LEU A 3 -8.11 -11.57 11.94
C LEU A 3 -7.57 -11.72 10.52
N LEU A 4 -7.61 -10.62 9.76
CA LEU A 4 -6.93 -10.49 8.48
C LEU A 4 -5.44 -10.25 8.76
N ASP A 5 -4.70 -11.35 9.00
CA ASP A 5 -3.29 -11.34 9.37
C ASP A 5 -2.42 -11.04 8.14
N GLY A 6 -2.12 -9.76 7.97
CA GLY A 6 -1.23 -9.31 6.91
C GLY A 6 0.24 -9.61 7.16
N LYS A 7 0.68 -9.94 8.39
CA LYS A 7 2.06 -10.39 8.62
C LYS A 7 2.26 -11.78 8.03
N GLN A 8 1.35 -12.71 8.37
CA GLN A 8 1.40 -14.06 7.82
C GLN A 8 1.24 -14.02 6.31
N THR A 9 0.23 -13.32 5.82
CA THR A 9 -0.04 -13.21 4.38
C THR A 9 1.12 -12.60 3.61
N ALA A 10 1.75 -11.55 4.13
CA ALA A 10 2.94 -10.96 3.51
C ALA A 10 4.14 -11.93 3.52
N SER A 11 4.29 -12.75 4.56
CA SER A 11 5.34 -13.78 4.64
C SER A 11 5.15 -14.86 3.56
N ASP A 12 3.92 -15.32 3.36
CA ASP A 12 3.60 -16.32 2.35
C ASP A 12 3.89 -15.77 0.95
N ILE A 13 3.46 -14.53 0.67
CA ILE A 13 3.73 -13.85 -0.60
C ILE A 13 5.23 -13.65 -0.83
N LYS A 14 5.99 -13.26 0.20
CA LYS A 14 7.46 -13.14 0.06
C LYS A 14 8.11 -14.49 -0.25
N SER A 15 7.61 -15.58 0.33
CA SER A 15 8.08 -16.93 0.04
C SER A 15 7.75 -17.34 -1.41
N GLU A 16 6.55 -17.03 -1.90
CA GLU A 16 6.16 -17.22 -3.32
C GLU A 16 7.08 -16.44 -4.27
N ILE A 17 7.38 -15.18 -3.95
CA ILE A 17 8.30 -14.33 -4.73
C ILE A 17 9.73 -14.92 -4.70
N ALA A 18 10.23 -15.34 -3.54
CA ALA A 18 11.55 -15.93 -3.42
C ALA A 18 11.70 -17.21 -4.28
N LEU A 19 10.66 -18.05 -4.31
CA LEU A 19 10.60 -19.21 -5.19
C LEU A 19 10.67 -18.80 -6.66
N ALA A 20 9.86 -17.83 -7.09
CA ALA A 20 9.87 -17.32 -8.46
C ALA A 20 11.26 -16.75 -8.85
N VAL A 21 11.92 -16.02 -7.95
CA VAL A 21 13.28 -15.50 -8.16
C VAL A 21 14.31 -16.62 -8.30
N ASN A 22 14.22 -17.66 -7.47
CA ASN A 22 15.12 -18.81 -7.55
C ASN A 22 14.94 -19.58 -8.86
N GLU A 23 13.71 -19.74 -9.34
CA GLU A 23 13.45 -20.31 -10.66
C GLU A 23 14.03 -19.46 -11.80
N ARG A 24 13.94 -18.13 -11.69
CA ARG A 24 14.57 -17.21 -12.66
C ARG A 24 16.10 -17.36 -12.65
N LYS A 25 16.71 -17.45 -11.46
CA LYS A 25 18.16 -17.71 -11.30
C LYS A 25 18.56 -19.01 -11.98
N ALA A 26 17.84 -20.09 -11.71
CA ALA A 26 18.10 -21.41 -12.31
C ALA A 26 17.98 -21.39 -13.85
N LYS A 27 17.13 -20.53 -14.40
CA LYS A 27 16.94 -20.32 -15.84
C LYS A 27 17.86 -19.24 -16.44
N ASN A 28 18.87 -18.76 -15.69
CA ASN A 28 19.77 -17.66 -16.10
C ASN A 28 19.04 -16.39 -16.56
N LYS A 29 17.86 -16.10 -16.00
CA LYS A 29 17.10 -14.87 -16.28
C LYS A 29 17.54 -13.74 -15.35
N LYS A 30 17.27 -12.49 -15.77
CA LYS A 30 17.54 -11.29 -14.96
C LYS A 30 16.85 -11.38 -13.60
N ILE A 31 17.58 -11.00 -12.56
CA ILE A 31 17.08 -10.89 -11.19
C ILE A 31 16.47 -9.51 -10.97
N PRO A 32 15.25 -9.42 -10.41
CA PRO A 32 14.61 -8.14 -10.19
C PRO A 32 15.47 -7.20 -9.34
N HIS A 33 15.51 -5.93 -9.75
CA HIS A 33 16.22 -4.87 -9.04
C HIS A 33 15.26 -3.74 -8.66
N LEU A 34 15.10 -3.54 -7.35
CA LEU A 34 14.36 -2.41 -6.77
C LEU A 34 15.33 -1.32 -6.31
N ALA A 35 15.10 -0.07 -6.73
CA ALA A 35 15.76 1.08 -6.12
C ALA A 35 14.79 1.89 -5.23
N ALA A 36 15.31 2.50 -4.17
CA ALA A 36 14.56 3.42 -3.33
C ALA A 36 15.32 4.74 -3.18
N VAL A 37 14.64 5.85 -3.46
CA VAL A 37 15.14 7.20 -3.23
C VAL A 37 14.53 7.73 -1.94
N LEU A 38 15.39 8.13 -1.00
CA LEU A 38 15.02 8.76 0.26
C LEU A 38 15.59 10.18 0.30
N VAL A 39 14.72 11.16 0.50
CA VAL A 39 15.12 12.58 0.65
C VAL A 39 14.91 12.99 2.11
N GLY A 40 15.97 13.47 2.75
CA GLY A 40 15.95 13.87 4.16
C GLY A 40 16.11 12.71 5.15
N THR A 41 15.87 13.00 6.44
CA THR A 41 16.25 12.14 7.56
C THR A 41 15.11 11.77 8.50
N ASP A 42 13.85 11.84 8.04
CA ASP A 42 12.71 11.44 8.85
C ASP A 42 12.84 9.97 9.32
N GLY A 43 12.81 9.78 10.64
CA GLY A 43 13.01 8.48 11.28
C GLY A 43 11.94 7.44 10.94
N ALA A 44 10.71 7.88 10.62
CA ALA A 44 9.67 6.97 10.13
C ALA A 44 10.01 6.46 8.73
N SER A 45 10.37 7.37 7.83
CA SER A 45 10.81 7.07 6.46
C SER A 45 12.04 6.16 6.41
N MET A 46 13.05 6.40 7.27
CA MET A 46 14.24 5.54 7.35
C MET A 46 13.92 4.11 7.77
N THR A 47 13.09 3.93 8.81
CA THR A 47 12.68 2.60 9.27
C THR A 47 11.95 1.84 8.16
N TYR A 48 11.09 2.55 7.43
CA TYR A 48 10.30 1.98 6.36
C TYR A 48 11.16 1.57 5.16
N VAL A 49 12.09 2.41 4.73
CA VAL A 49 13.01 2.10 3.63
C VAL A 49 13.99 0.99 3.99
N ASN A 50 14.53 0.96 5.22
CA ASN A 50 15.37 -0.13 5.69
C ASN A 50 14.63 -1.47 5.68
N SER A 51 13.33 -1.46 5.99
CA SER A 51 12.49 -2.66 5.89
C SER A 51 12.34 -3.14 4.45
N LYS A 52 12.20 -2.23 3.47
CA LYS A 52 12.15 -2.58 2.04
C LYS A 52 13.45 -3.22 1.55
N VAL A 53 14.60 -2.66 1.94
CA VAL A 53 15.92 -3.24 1.61
C VAL A 53 16.04 -4.64 2.18
N LYS A 54 15.65 -4.84 3.44
CA LYS A 54 15.63 -6.18 4.06
C LYS A 54 14.71 -7.14 3.30
N ASP A 55 13.50 -6.71 2.97
CA ASP A 55 12.52 -7.54 2.25
C ASP A 55 13.05 -7.91 0.85
N CYS A 56 13.75 -7.00 0.15
CA CYS A 56 14.43 -7.32 -1.13
C CYS A 56 15.46 -8.44 -0.98
N HIS A 57 16.33 -8.36 0.04
CA HIS A 57 17.33 -9.40 0.28
C HIS A 57 16.68 -10.75 0.64
N GLU A 58 15.61 -10.72 1.42
CA GLU A 58 14.85 -11.92 1.81
C GLU A 58 14.29 -12.67 0.60
N VAL A 59 13.77 -11.94 -0.40
CA VAL A 59 13.23 -12.55 -1.63
C VAL A 59 14.28 -12.75 -2.74
N GLY A 60 15.54 -12.37 -2.47
CA GLY A 60 16.66 -12.58 -3.39
C GLY A 60 16.77 -11.57 -4.54
N PHE A 61 16.15 -10.39 -4.41
CA PHE A 61 16.29 -9.25 -5.33
C PHE A 61 17.65 -8.54 -5.18
N LYS A 62 18.03 -7.77 -6.20
CA LYS A 62 18.98 -6.67 -6.04
C LYS A 62 18.27 -5.46 -5.43
N SER A 63 18.98 -4.69 -4.61
CA SER A 63 18.44 -3.48 -3.98
C SER A 63 19.45 -2.35 -4.02
N THR A 64 19.00 -1.16 -4.43
CA THR A 64 19.79 0.08 -4.35
C THR A 64 19.07 1.09 -3.47
N LEU A 65 19.80 1.73 -2.55
CA LEU A 65 19.27 2.81 -1.72
C LEU A 65 20.02 4.11 -2.00
N ILE A 66 19.32 5.11 -2.50
CA ILE A 66 19.84 6.44 -2.76
C ILE A 66 19.36 7.36 -1.63
N ARG A 67 20.30 7.87 -0.83
CA ARG A 67 20.03 8.84 0.24
C ARG A 67 20.43 10.23 -0.25
N LEU A 68 19.49 11.15 -0.19
CA LEU A 68 19.66 12.54 -0.60
C LEU A 68 19.34 13.45 0.60
N GLU A 69 20.07 14.55 0.70
CA GLU A 69 19.87 15.54 1.76
C GLU A 69 18.50 16.22 1.62
N GLU A 70 17.93 16.67 2.75
CA GLU A 70 16.67 17.42 2.75
C GLU A 70 16.75 18.70 1.91
N SER A 71 17.93 19.31 1.83
CA SER A 71 18.21 20.55 1.09
C SER A 71 18.32 20.38 -0.43
N ILE A 72 18.18 19.16 -0.97
CA ILE A 72 18.29 18.92 -2.41
C ILE A 72 17.26 19.76 -3.18
N SER A 73 17.67 20.29 -4.34
CA SER A 73 16.75 20.99 -5.24
C SER A 73 15.82 20.02 -5.98
N GLU A 74 14.61 20.47 -6.32
CA GLU A 74 13.68 19.72 -7.17
C GLU A 74 14.36 19.30 -8.49
N SER A 75 15.12 20.20 -9.12
CA SER A 75 15.80 19.91 -10.39
C SER A 75 16.83 18.78 -10.28
N THR A 76 17.59 18.73 -9.18
CA THR A 76 18.58 17.67 -8.94
C THR A 76 17.90 16.34 -8.64
N LEU A 77 16.78 16.34 -7.92
CA LEU A 77 15.98 15.13 -7.70
C LEU A 77 15.41 14.60 -9.02
N LEU A 78 14.89 15.46 -9.89
CA LEU A 78 14.39 15.08 -11.21
C LEU A 78 15.49 14.48 -12.10
N GLN A 79 16.71 15.01 -12.06
CA GLN A 79 17.86 14.41 -12.76
C GLN A 79 18.17 13.00 -12.24
N LYS A 80 18.11 12.79 -10.92
CA LYS A 80 18.28 11.45 -10.34
C LYS A 80 17.19 10.47 -10.77
N ILE A 81 15.95 10.94 -10.89
CA ILE A 81 14.84 10.13 -11.41
C ILE A 81 15.10 9.76 -12.88
N ASP A 82 15.59 10.69 -13.69
CA ASP A 82 15.95 10.41 -15.10
C ASP A 82 17.09 9.39 -15.22
N GLU A 83 18.12 9.48 -14.37
CA GLU A 83 19.17 8.45 -14.30
C GLU A 83 18.58 7.06 -14.02
N LEU A 84 17.66 6.96 -13.06
CA LEU A 84 17.00 5.69 -12.69
C LEU A 84 16.07 5.17 -13.79
N ASN A 85 15.37 6.05 -14.51
CA ASN A 85 14.56 5.69 -15.66
C ASN A 85 15.42 5.08 -16.78
N ASN A 86 16.62 5.62 -17.01
CA ASN A 86 17.51 5.15 -18.06
C ASN A 86 18.39 3.94 -17.66
N ASP A 87 18.48 3.62 -16.36
CA ASP A 87 19.24 2.46 -15.89
C ASP A 87 18.54 1.13 -16.24
N ARG A 88 19.15 0.35 -17.14
CA ARG A 88 18.62 -0.94 -17.59
C ARG A 88 18.73 -2.05 -16.54
N ASP A 89 19.61 -1.93 -15.54
CA ASP A 89 19.67 -2.89 -14.43
C ASP A 89 18.50 -2.69 -13.47
N ILE A 90 17.93 -1.49 -13.36
CA ILE A 90 16.78 -1.19 -12.49
C ILE A 90 15.46 -1.54 -13.17
N ASP A 91 14.69 -2.41 -12.52
CA ASP A 91 13.38 -2.85 -12.99
C ASP A 91 12.27 -1.94 -12.51
N GLY A 92 12.35 -1.51 -11.25
CA GLY A 92 11.42 -0.57 -10.65
C GLY A 92 12.06 0.24 -9.54
N PHE A 93 11.50 1.41 -9.25
CA PHE A 93 11.95 2.20 -8.13
C PHE A 93 10.83 3.03 -7.51
N ILE A 94 11.13 3.56 -6.34
CA ILE A 94 10.24 4.46 -5.60
C ILE A 94 10.97 5.75 -5.21
N VAL A 95 10.21 6.82 -5.06
CA VAL A 95 10.63 7.99 -4.31
C VAL A 95 9.80 8.02 -3.03
N GLN A 96 10.46 7.89 -1.88
CA GLN A 96 9.79 7.79 -0.59
C GLN A 96 9.14 9.12 -0.22
N LEU A 97 7.81 9.11 -0.04
CA LEU A 97 7.02 10.24 0.43
C LEU A 97 6.88 10.23 1.97
N PRO A 98 6.62 11.39 2.61
CA PRO A 98 6.50 12.72 2.00
C PRO A 98 7.86 13.32 1.60
N LEU A 99 7.85 14.23 0.63
CA LEU A 99 9.03 15.00 0.25
C LEU A 99 9.13 16.32 1.04
N PRO A 100 10.32 16.96 1.08
CA PRO A 100 10.48 18.30 1.62
C PRO A 100 9.51 19.29 0.96
N LYS A 101 9.00 20.26 1.74
CA LYS A 101 7.92 21.17 1.31
C LYS A 101 8.23 22.02 0.07
N HIS A 102 9.51 22.21 -0.26
CA HIS A 102 9.93 22.97 -1.44
C HIS A 102 9.97 22.14 -2.73
N ILE A 103 9.64 20.85 -2.66
CA ILE A 103 9.61 19.94 -3.81
C ILE A 103 8.15 19.57 -4.12
N ASP A 104 7.76 19.68 -5.39
CA ASP A 104 6.45 19.25 -5.85
C ASP A 104 6.42 17.72 -6.03
N GLU A 105 5.75 17.04 -5.09
CA GLU A 105 5.55 15.58 -5.13
C GLU A 105 4.91 15.09 -6.43
N GLN A 106 3.98 15.85 -7.00
CA GLN A 106 3.27 15.44 -8.21
C GLN A 106 4.21 15.47 -9.42
N LYS A 107 5.10 16.46 -9.52
CA LYS A 107 6.12 16.48 -10.58
C LYS A 107 7.09 15.32 -10.46
N VAL A 108 7.52 14.99 -9.24
CA VAL A 108 8.40 13.85 -8.98
C VAL A 108 7.72 12.54 -9.39
N ILE A 109 6.47 12.32 -8.99
CA ILE A 109 5.70 11.13 -9.38
C ILE A 109 5.57 11.03 -10.90
N MET A 110 5.25 12.14 -11.60
CA MET A 110 5.11 12.15 -13.06
C MET A 110 6.43 12.00 -13.83
N ALA A 111 7.57 12.20 -13.17
CA ALA A 111 8.88 12.01 -13.79
C ALA A 111 9.32 10.54 -13.80
N ILE A 112 8.69 9.67 -12.99
CA ILE A 112 8.99 8.24 -12.96
C ILE A 112 8.42 7.59 -14.23
N ASP A 113 9.21 6.78 -14.92
CA ASP A 113 8.71 5.95 -16.03
C ASP A 113 7.56 5.06 -15.54
N PRO A 114 6.35 5.10 -16.15
CA PRO A 114 5.23 4.26 -15.76
C PRO A 114 5.56 2.77 -15.67
N ASP A 115 6.49 2.29 -16.50
CA ASP A 115 6.90 0.88 -16.54
C ASP A 115 7.94 0.53 -15.45
N LYS A 116 8.40 1.52 -14.67
CA LYS A 116 9.24 1.36 -13.46
C LYS A 116 8.56 1.84 -12.18
N ASP A 117 7.37 2.43 -12.27
CA ASP A 117 6.56 2.91 -11.13
C ASP A 117 5.92 1.74 -10.37
N VAL A 118 6.72 1.05 -9.57
CA VAL A 118 6.28 -0.09 -8.76
C VAL A 118 5.47 0.31 -7.53
N ASP A 119 5.40 1.60 -7.20
CA ASP A 119 4.46 2.12 -6.20
C ASP A 119 3.07 2.37 -6.78
N GLY A 120 2.93 2.41 -8.11
CA GLY A 120 1.66 2.50 -8.82
C GLY A 120 0.97 3.86 -8.65
N PHE A 121 1.72 4.95 -8.49
CA PHE A 121 1.19 6.30 -8.31
C PHE A 121 1.22 7.15 -9.58
N HIS A 122 1.97 6.73 -10.60
CA HIS A 122 2.05 7.44 -11.85
C HIS A 122 0.65 7.54 -12.50
N PRO A 123 0.21 8.73 -12.97
CA PRO A 123 -1.12 8.90 -13.54
C PRO A 123 -1.48 7.92 -14.67
N VAL A 124 -0.49 7.49 -15.47
CA VAL A 124 -0.68 6.43 -16.47
C VAL A 124 -1.10 5.09 -15.84
N ASN A 125 -0.45 4.67 -14.75
CA ASN A 125 -0.82 3.44 -14.04
C ASN A 125 -2.20 3.58 -13.37
N VAL A 126 -2.48 4.73 -12.75
CA VAL A 126 -3.81 5.02 -12.17
C VAL A 126 -4.90 5.04 -13.24
N GLY A 127 -4.64 5.63 -14.41
CA GLY A 127 -5.56 5.68 -15.53
C GLY A 127 -5.83 4.30 -16.13
N LYS A 128 -4.78 3.52 -16.40
CA LYS A 128 -4.88 2.12 -16.84
C LYS A 128 -5.67 1.28 -15.83
N MET A 129 -5.34 1.38 -14.54
CA MET A 129 -6.08 0.74 -13.45
C MET A 129 -7.56 1.12 -13.48
N THR A 130 -7.87 2.41 -13.67
CA THR A 130 -9.26 2.89 -13.73
C THR A 130 -10.07 2.24 -14.86
N LEU A 131 -9.42 2.03 -16.00
CA LEU A 131 -10.01 1.36 -17.16
C LEU A 131 -10.01 -0.17 -17.06
N GLY A 132 -9.47 -0.76 -15.99
CA GLY A 132 -9.30 -2.21 -15.85
C GLY A 132 -8.23 -2.79 -16.78
N LEU A 133 -7.31 -1.96 -17.27
CA LEU A 133 -6.18 -2.38 -18.09
C LEU A 133 -5.01 -2.85 -17.21
N PRO A 134 -4.09 -3.68 -17.74
CA PRO A 134 -2.87 -4.07 -17.03
C PRO A 134 -2.07 -2.83 -16.58
N ALA A 135 -1.76 -2.75 -15.29
CA ALA A 135 -1.04 -1.64 -14.67
C ALA A 135 -0.39 -2.08 -13.36
N PHE A 136 0.60 -1.34 -12.89
CA PHE A 136 1.02 -1.44 -11.50
C PHE A 136 -0.05 -0.84 -10.60
N LEU A 137 -0.56 -1.65 -9.68
CA LEU A 137 -1.53 -1.19 -8.68
C LEU A 137 -0.78 -0.52 -7.54
N SER A 138 -1.37 0.53 -6.98
CA SER A 138 -0.87 1.15 -5.76
C SER A 138 -0.69 0.10 -4.66
N ALA A 139 0.49 0.04 -4.05
CA ALA A 139 0.90 -1.13 -3.26
C ALA A 139 -0.01 -1.40 -2.04
N THR A 140 -0.50 -0.35 -1.38
CA THR A 140 -1.45 -0.48 -0.26
C THR A 140 -2.81 -1.02 -0.73
N PRO A 141 -3.48 -0.40 -1.73
CA PRO A 141 -4.67 -0.98 -2.33
C PRO A 141 -4.50 -2.42 -2.80
N TYR A 142 -3.40 -2.74 -3.47
CA TYR A 142 -3.12 -4.10 -3.92
C TYR A 142 -3.05 -5.07 -2.73
N GLY A 143 -2.42 -4.66 -1.63
CA GLY A 143 -2.31 -5.47 -0.42
C GLY A 143 -3.65 -5.77 0.22
N ILE A 144 -4.57 -4.82 0.18
CA ILE A 144 -5.95 -5.01 0.65
C ILE A 144 -6.69 -6.00 -0.25
N MET A 145 -6.55 -5.89 -1.58
CA MET A 145 -7.16 -6.85 -2.51
C MET A 145 -6.66 -8.27 -2.26
N GLU A 146 -5.34 -8.47 -2.07
CA GLU A 146 -4.78 -9.79 -1.74
C GLU A 146 -5.30 -10.35 -0.41
N LEU A 147 -5.44 -9.51 0.63
CA LEU A 147 -6.06 -9.94 1.89
C LEU A 147 -7.49 -10.43 1.66
N LEU A 148 -8.31 -9.64 0.96
CA LEU A 148 -9.70 -10.02 0.68
C LEU A 148 -9.77 -11.32 -0.12
N GLU A 149 -8.93 -11.49 -1.15
CA GLU A 149 -8.94 -12.67 -2.02
C GLU A 149 -8.44 -13.94 -1.31
N ARG A 150 -7.40 -13.84 -0.47
CA ARG A 150 -6.82 -14.99 0.24
C ARG A 150 -7.67 -15.46 1.41
N TYR A 151 -8.32 -14.52 2.11
CA TYR A 151 -9.28 -14.83 3.17
C TYR A 151 -10.68 -15.14 2.64
N GLN A 152 -10.89 -15.10 1.33
CA GLN A 152 -12.17 -15.37 0.66
C GLN A 152 -13.31 -14.52 1.23
N VAL A 153 -13.01 -13.25 1.49
CA VAL A 153 -14.02 -12.29 1.94
C VAL A 153 -14.94 -12.01 0.76
N GLU A 154 -16.22 -12.34 0.89
CA GLU A 154 -17.22 -12.08 -0.14
C GLU A 154 -17.43 -10.57 -0.30
N THR A 155 -17.07 -10.03 -1.46
CA THR A 155 -17.24 -8.61 -1.81
C THR A 155 -18.35 -8.37 -2.83
N SER A 156 -18.77 -9.40 -3.57
CA SER A 156 -19.72 -9.24 -4.66
C SER A 156 -21.09 -8.83 -4.13
N GLY A 157 -21.65 -7.77 -4.71
CA GLY A 157 -22.93 -7.20 -4.30
C GLY A 157 -22.92 -6.54 -2.91
N LYS A 158 -21.77 -6.50 -2.22
CA LYS A 158 -21.65 -5.86 -0.91
C LYS A 158 -21.60 -4.34 -1.03
N HIS A 159 -22.13 -3.65 -0.03
CA HIS A 159 -21.95 -2.22 0.15
C HIS A 159 -20.65 -1.95 0.89
N VAL A 160 -19.68 -1.34 0.21
CA VAL A 160 -18.40 -0.95 0.78
C VAL A 160 -18.38 0.56 1.03
N VAL A 161 -17.98 0.98 2.23
CA VAL A 161 -17.68 2.39 2.52
C VAL A 161 -16.17 2.56 2.65
N VAL A 162 -15.58 3.36 1.77
CA VAL A 162 -14.18 3.78 1.85
C VAL A 162 -14.14 5.15 2.52
N ILE A 163 -13.55 5.23 3.72
CA ILE A 163 -13.39 6.48 4.46
C ILE A 163 -11.99 7.03 4.19
N GLY A 164 -11.92 8.07 3.36
CA GLY A 164 -10.68 8.63 2.85
C GLY A 164 -10.66 8.62 1.32
N ARG A 165 -10.14 9.69 0.72
CA ARG A 165 -10.13 9.90 -0.74
C ARG A 165 -8.76 10.30 -1.28
N SER A 166 -7.70 9.88 -0.60
CA SER A 166 -6.33 10.11 -1.07
C SER A 166 -6.12 9.43 -2.43
N ASN A 167 -5.19 9.99 -3.23
CA ASN A 167 -4.84 9.43 -4.53
C ASN A 167 -4.11 8.08 -4.42
N ILE A 168 -3.50 7.80 -3.26
CA ILE A 168 -2.65 6.62 -3.04
C ILE A 168 -3.39 5.43 -2.41
N VAL A 169 -4.54 5.66 -1.76
CA VAL A 169 -5.32 4.59 -1.11
C VAL A 169 -6.80 4.69 -1.45
N GLY A 170 -7.47 5.74 -0.99
CA GLY A 170 -8.94 5.79 -0.98
C GLY A 170 -9.57 5.73 -2.38
N ARG A 171 -9.07 6.56 -3.30
CA ARG A 171 -9.55 6.58 -4.70
C ARG A 171 -9.26 5.26 -5.42
N PRO A 172 -8.01 4.73 -5.44
CA PRO A 172 -7.75 3.42 -6.04
C PRO A 172 -8.60 2.30 -5.45
N MET A 173 -8.76 2.26 -4.12
CA MET A 173 -9.59 1.23 -3.47
C MET A 173 -11.04 1.27 -3.94
N SER A 174 -11.62 2.47 -4.09
CA SER A 174 -13.00 2.59 -4.55
C SER A 174 -13.23 2.02 -5.95
N ILE A 175 -12.22 2.15 -6.81
CA ILE A 175 -12.27 1.65 -8.18
C ILE A 175 -12.04 0.14 -8.17
N LEU A 176 -10.98 -0.34 -7.52
CA LEU A 176 -10.65 -1.76 -7.46
C LEU A 176 -11.79 -2.61 -6.88
N LEU A 177 -12.47 -2.13 -5.85
CA LEU A 177 -13.59 -2.84 -5.23
C LEU A 177 -14.87 -2.83 -6.09
N SER A 178 -15.05 -1.82 -6.95
CA SER A 178 -16.21 -1.77 -7.87
C SER A 178 -15.98 -2.56 -9.17
N GLN A 179 -14.73 -2.87 -9.51
CA GLN A 179 -14.38 -3.61 -10.71
C GLN A 179 -14.91 -5.05 -10.73
N LYS A 180 -15.13 -5.58 -11.94
CA LYS A 180 -15.48 -6.99 -12.16
C LYS A 180 -14.26 -7.90 -11.97
N ARG A 181 -14.03 -8.35 -10.72
CA ARG A 181 -12.91 -9.22 -10.32
C ARG A 181 -13.26 -10.02 -9.06
N LYS A 182 -12.37 -10.92 -8.62
CA LYS A 182 -12.60 -11.86 -7.50
C LYS A 182 -12.91 -11.13 -6.19
N ALA A 183 -11.98 -10.32 -5.67
CA ALA A 183 -12.32 -9.28 -4.70
C ALA A 183 -12.70 -8.04 -5.50
N GLY A 184 -13.99 -7.81 -5.68
CA GLY A 184 -14.57 -6.74 -6.48
C GLY A 184 -16.10 -6.87 -6.53
N ASN A 185 -16.72 -6.32 -7.57
CA ASN A 185 -18.18 -6.31 -7.78
C ASN A 185 -18.98 -5.71 -6.61
N ALA A 186 -18.37 -4.83 -5.83
CA ALA A 186 -19.04 -4.15 -4.73
C ALA A 186 -19.75 -2.86 -5.20
N THR A 187 -20.80 -2.47 -4.47
CA THR A 187 -21.33 -1.11 -4.52
C THR A 187 -20.51 -0.25 -3.57
N VAL A 188 -19.81 0.76 -4.08
CA VAL A 188 -18.83 1.51 -3.28
C VAL A 188 -19.24 2.95 -3.05
N THR A 189 -19.22 3.36 -1.77
CA THR A 189 -19.41 4.75 -1.34
C THR A 189 -18.08 5.31 -0.82
N ILE A 190 -17.62 6.44 -1.39
CA ILE A 190 -16.45 7.15 -0.88
C ILE A 190 -16.92 8.24 0.10
N ALA A 191 -16.47 8.15 1.34
CA ALA A 191 -16.67 9.16 2.36
C ALA A 191 -15.37 9.93 2.66
N HIS A 192 -15.51 11.16 3.14
CA HIS A 192 -14.37 12.05 3.45
C HIS A 192 -14.77 13.12 4.46
N SER A 193 -13.84 14.03 4.78
CA SER A 193 -14.02 15.12 5.77
C SER A 193 -15.17 16.10 5.51
N ARG A 194 -15.93 15.96 4.41
CA ARG A 194 -17.10 16.79 4.07
C ARG A 194 -18.39 15.97 3.98
N THR A 195 -18.32 14.67 4.25
CA THR A 195 -19.49 13.78 4.33
C THR A 195 -20.28 14.12 5.59
N ARG A 196 -21.54 14.52 5.43
CA ARG A 196 -22.39 14.98 6.54
C ARG A 196 -22.94 13.84 7.40
N ASN A 197 -23.28 12.72 6.78
CA ASN A 197 -23.96 11.59 7.41
C ASN A 197 -23.07 10.34 7.48
N LEU A 198 -21.78 10.51 7.81
CA LEU A 198 -20.80 9.43 7.80
C LEU A 198 -21.26 8.20 8.60
N LYS A 199 -21.81 8.41 9.80
CA LYS A 199 -22.28 7.33 10.68
C LYS A 199 -23.40 6.51 10.04
N GLU A 200 -24.35 7.15 9.34
CA GLU A 200 -25.44 6.44 8.66
C GLU A 200 -24.91 5.56 7.52
N LEU A 201 -23.91 6.06 6.78
CA LEU A 201 -23.28 5.30 5.70
C LEU A 201 -22.51 4.10 6.24
N THR A 202 -21.72 4.28 7.31
CA THR A 202 -20.93 3.19 7.91
C THR A 202 -21.81 2.14 8.59
N LEU A 203 -22.97 2.53 9.15
CA LEU A 203 -23.93 1.58 9.71
C LEU A 203 -24.60 0.69 8.65
N GLN A 204 -24.63 1.13 7.39
CA GLN A 204 -25.16 0.35 6.26
C GLN A 204 -24.09 -0.48 5.55
N ALA A 205 -22.81 -0.31 5.90
CA ALA A 205 -21.71 -0.93 5.18
C ALA A 205 -21.55 -2.41 5.55
N ASP A 206 -21.37 -3.27 4.56
CA ASP A 206 -20.89 -4.64 4.75
C ASP A 206 -19.38 -4.66 5.01
N ILE A 207 -18.65 -3.77 4.36
CA ILE A 207 -17.20 -3.65 4.42
C ILE A 207 -16.85 -2.18 4.61
N ILE A 208 -15.92 -1.88 5.52
CA ILE A 208 -15.39 -0.53 5.71
C ILE A 208 -13.88 -0.55 5.50
N VAL A 209 -13.39 0.34 4.64
CA VAL A 209 -11.96 0.62 4.48
C VAL A 209 -11.68 1.99 5.10
N ALA A 210 -10.99 2.02 6.24
CA ALA A 210 -10.61 3.24 6.94
C ALA A 210 -9.17 3.65 6.57
N ALA A 211 -9.03 4.80 5.91
CA ALA A 211 -7.76 5.36 5.44
C ALA A 211 -7.72 6.89 5.64
N LEU A 212 -7.83 7.30 6.89
CA LEU A 212 -7.95 8.67 7.39
C LEU A 212 -6.63 9.23 7.92
N GLY A 213 -5.81 8.39 8.55
CA GLY A 213 -4.65 8.85 9.33
C GLY A 213 -5.05 9.54 10.64
N LEU A 214 -6.19 9.16 11.22
CA LEU A 214 -6.71 9.68 12.48
C LEU A 214 -6.95 8.52 13.43
N PRO A 215 -6.16 8.40 14.52
CA PRO A 215 -6.19 7.21 15.37
C PRO A 215 -7.57 7.01 16.01
N GLU A 216 -8.06 5.77 15.95
CA GLU A 216 -9.27 5.30 16.65
C GLU A 216 -10.55 6.08 16.30
N PHE A 217 -10.60 6.70 15.12
CA PHE A 217 -11.73 7.50 14.63
C PHE A 217 -13.00 6.67 14.42
N LEU A 218 -12.90 5.50 13.78
CA LEU A 218 -14.06 4.63 13.55
C LEU A 218 -14.33 3.79 14.81
N THR A 219 -15.42 4.10 15.49
CA THR A 219 -15.81 3.47 16.76
C THR A 219 -16.90 2.41 16.60
N GLY A 220 -17.07 1.57 17.63
CA GLY A 220 -18.05 0.48 17.62
C GLY A 220 -19.49 0.93 17.40
N ASP A 221 -19.89 2.14 17.79
CA ASP A 221 -21.24 2.67 17.55
C ASP A 221 -21.48 3.15 16.10
N MET A 222 -20.42 3.24 15.29
CA MET A 222 -20.50 3.61 13.87
C MET A 222 -20.66 2.41 12.94
N VAL A 223 -20.58 1.18 13.46
CA VAL A 223 -20.59 -0.04 12.65
C VAL A 223 -21.69 -1.00 13.08
N ARG A 224 -22.19 -1.76 12.09
CA ARG A 224 -23.16 -2.84 12.30
C ARG A 224 -22.46 -4.15 12.68
N ASP A 225 -23.25 -5.11 13.15
CA ASP A 225 -22.76 -6.46 13.40
C ASP A 225 -22.41 -7.19 12.10
N ASN A 226 -21.45 -8.10 12.18
CA ASN A 226 -20.87 -8.88 11.07
C ASN A 226 -20.15 -8.05 9.98
N VAL A 227 -19.76 -6.81 10.28
CA VAL A 227 -19.00 -5.94 9.36
C VAL A 227 -17.59 -6.46 9.10
N VAL A 228 -17.07 -6.28 7.89
CA VAL A 228 -15.65 -6.47 7.56
C VAL A 228 -14.92 -5.14 7.69
N ILE A 229 -13.78 -5.14 8.39
CA ILE A 229 -13.00 -3.92 8.64
C ILE A 229 -11.59 -4.05 8.07
N ILE A 230 -11.23 -3.12 7.20
CA ILE A 230 -9.89 -2.89 6.71
C ILE A 230 -9.39 -1.56 7.27
N ASP A 231 -8.51 -1.63 8.25
CA ASP A 231 -7.84 -0.50 8.88
C ASP A 231 -6.47 -0.28 8.22
N VAL A 232 -6.37 0.80 7.46
CA VAL A 232 -5.15 1.21 6.75
C VAL A 232 -4.30 2.15 7.62
N GLY A 233 -4.89 2.73 8.67
CA GLY A 233 -4.26 3.73 9.52
C GLY A 233 -3.01 3.19 10.22
N ILE A 234 -2.00 4.05 10.33
CA ILE A 234 -0.83 3.78 11.15
C ILE A 234 -0.32 5.09 11.75
N THR A 235 -0.76 5.36 12.97
CA THR A 235 -0.43 6.58 13.70
C THR A 235 0.39 6.22 14.93
N ARG A 236 1.50 6.95 15.16
CA ARG A 236 2.25 6.87 16.42
C ARG A 236 1.48 7.65 17.48
N VAL A 237 1.04 6.95 18.52
CA VAL A 237 0.36 7.53 19.68
C VAL A 237 1.28 7.42 20.88
N THR A 238 1.55 8.53 21.56
CA THR A 238 2.40 8.55 22.76
C THR A 238 1.89 7.54 23.79
N ASP A 239 2.80 6.71 24.28
CA ASP A 239 2.51 5.64 25.22
C ASP A 239 3.75 5.37 26.07
N SER A 240 3.74 5.92 27.29
CA SER A 240 4.85 5.81 28.25
C SER A 240 5.07 4.38 28.74
N THR A 241 4.12 3.46 28.52
CA THR A 241 4.28 2.04 28.88
C THR A 241 5.13 1.27 27.86
N LYS A 242 5.34 1.81 26.65
CA LYS A 242 6.18 1.20 25.62
C LYS A 242 7.62 1.69 25.73
N LYS A 243 8.58 0.80 25.52
CA LYS A 243 10.01 1.13 25.45
C LYS A 243 10.32 2.21 24.39
N SER A 244 9.54 2.25 23.31
CA SER A 244 9.63 3.26 22.25
C SER A 244 9.05 4.63 22.62
N GLY A 245 8.34 4.76 23.74
CA GLY A 245 7.58 5.95 24.12
C GLY A 245 6.29 6.16 23.31
N TYR A 246 5.96 5.24 22.40
CA TYR A 246 4.74 5.28 21.59
C TYR A 246 4.25 3.86 21.23
N ARG A 247 2.94 3.74 20.99
CA ARG A 247 2.29 2.60 20.33
C ARG A 247 1.87 2.99 18.90
N LEU A 248 1.62 1.99 18.07
CA LEU A 248 0.99 2.19 16.77
C LEU A 248 -0.51 1.94 16.90
N ALA A 249 -1.32 2.88 16.44
CA ALA A 249 -2.77 2.79 16.41
C ALA A 249 -3.27 2.93 14.97
N GLY A 250 -4.34 2.21 14.64
CA GLY A 250 -5.02 2.36 13.36
C GLY A 250 -6.11 3.43 13.42
N ASP A 251 -6.82 3.62 12.32
CA ASP A 251 -7.95 4.54 12.22
C ASP A 251 -9.22 3.99 12.91
N VAL A 252 -9.19 2.73 13.33
CA VAL A 252 -10.31 2.02 13.94
C VAL A 252 -10.07 1.78 15.43
N ALA A 253 -11.07 2.07 16.27
CA ALA A 253 -11.06 1.74 17.69
C ALA A 253 -11.25 0.22 17.89
N PHE A 254 -10.16 -0.53 17.70
CA PHE A 254 -10.12 -1.98 17.56
C PHE A 254 -10.91 -2.73 18.64
N GLU A 255 -10.75 -2.37 19.92
CA GLU A 255 -11.43 -3.02 21.04
C GLU A 255 -12.97 -2.96 20.95
N SER A 256 -13.50 -1.84 20.47
CA SER A 256 -14.95 -1.65 20.36
C SER A 256 -15.52 -2.27 19.07
N VAL A 257 -14.76 -2.22 17.98
CA VAL A 257 -15.18 -2.65 16.65
C VAL A 257 -15.01 -4.16 16.44
N SER A 258 -13.96 -4.76 17.00
CA SER A 258 -13.69 -6.21 16.91
C SER A 258 -14.83 -7.07 17.45
N LYS A 259 -15.57 -6.56 18.46
CA LYS A 259 -16.75 -7.22 19.03
C LYS A 259 -17.92 -7.37 18.05
N LYS A 260 -17.96 -6.52 17.01
CA LYS A 260 -18.98 -6.52 15.96
C LYS A 260 -18.50 -7.09 14.63
N ALA A 261 -17.19 -7.18 14.44
CA ALA A 261 -16.61 -7.51 13.15
C ALA A 261 -16.65 -9.02 12.85
N SER A 262 -17.02 -9.38 11.61
CA SER A 262 -16.80 -10.72 11.07
C SER A 262 -15.33 -10.92 10.72
N TYR A 263 -14.71 -9.91 10.12
CA TYR A 263 -13.28 -9.82 9.80
C TYR A 263 -12.71 -8.46 10.19
N ILE A 264 -11.47 -8.42 10.69
CA ILE A 264 -10.79 -7.15 10.99
C ILE A 264 -9.28 -7.27 10.79
N THR A 265 -8.66 -6.26 10.18
CA THR A 265 -7.20 -6.15 10.14
C THR A 265 -6.66 -5.59 11.46
N PRO A 266 -5.64 -6.20 12.09
CA PRO A 266 -5.00 -5.63 13.27
C PRO A 266 -4.07 -4.47 12.89
N VAL A 267 -3.89 -3.50 13.79
CA VAL A 267 -2.83 -2.49 13.68
C VAL A 267 -1.97 -2.52 14.95
N PRO A 268 -0.65 -2.80 14.84
CA PRO A 268 0.09 -3.15 13.62
C PRO A 268 -0.12 -4.61 13.19
N GLY A 269 0.13 -4.89 11.91
CA GLY A 269 0.21 -6.27 11.39
C GLY A 269 -0.84 -6.65 10.34
N GLY A 270 -1.79 -5.76 10.04
CA GLY A 270 -2.74 -5.90 8.95
C GLY A 270 -2.19 -5.35 7.63
N VAL A 271 -2.65 -4.17 7.21
CA VAL A 271 -2.36 -3.64 5.87
C VAL A 271 -0.88 -3.28 5.66
N GLY A 272 -0.19 -2.75 6.66
CA GLY A 272 1.19 -2.24 6.51
C GLY A 272 2.23 -3.25 5.95
N PRO A 273 2.32 -4.50 6.47
CA PRO A 273 3.15 -5.55 5.88
C PRO A 273 2.81 -5.87 4.42
N MET A 274 1.52 -5.85 4.07
CA MET A 274 1.07 -6.14 2.70
C MET A 274 1.56 -5.11 1.70
N THR A 275 1.59 -3.82 2.06
CA THR A 275 2.13 -2.76 1.20
C THR A 275 3.57 -3.09 0.74
N ARG A 276 4.43 -3.59 1.63
CA ARG A 276 5.81 -3.93 1.27
C ARG A 276 5.89 -5.18 0.39
N ALA A 277 5.10 -6.21 0.70
CA ALA A 277 5.03 -7.41 -0.12
C ALA A 277 4.54 -7.10 -1.55
N MET A 278 3.56 -6.20 -1.70
CA MET A 278 3.04 -5.80 -3.00
C MET A 278 4.01 -4.94 -3.81
N LEU A 279 4.82 -4.12 -3.15
CA LEU A 279 5.92 -3.42 -3.81
C LEU A 279 6.90 -4.42 -4.44
N LEU A 280 7.25 -5.49 -3.72
CA LEU A 280 8.11 -6.55 -4.26
C LEU A 280 7.42 -7.28 -5.43
N LYS A 281 6.12 -7.57 -5.32
CA LYS A 281 5.34 -8.22 -6.38
C LYS A 281 5.29 -7.36 -7.65
N ASN A 282 5.05 -6.06 -7.53
CA ASN A 282 5.11 -5.12 -8.66
C ASN A 282 6.52 -5.08 -9.28
N THR A 283 7.58 -5.15 -8.48
CA THR A 283 8.96 -5.16 -8.98
C THR A 283 9.26 -6.44 -9.77
N LEU A 284 8.81 -7.61 -9.28
CA LEU A 284 8.93 -8.86 -10.02
C LEU A 284 8.21 -8.76 -11.37
N LEU A 285 6.98 -8.24 -11.37
CA LEU A 285 6.19 -8.02 -12.58
C LEU A 285 6.87 -7.06 -13.57
N ALA A 286 7.48 -5.97 -13.09
CA ALA A 286 8.23 -5.04 -13.93
C ALA A 286 9.43 -5.72 -14.62
N CYS A 287 10.13 -6.59 -13.89
CA CYS A 287 11.23 -7.39 -14.43
C CYS A 287 10.75 -8.46 -15.44
N GLU A 288 9.53 -8.96 -15.29
CA GLU A 288 8.91 -9.93 -16.20
C GLU A 288 8.42 -9.29 -17.50
N ASN A 289 7.80 -8.11 -17.41
CA ASN A 289 7.27 -7.40 -18.57
C ASN A 289 8.36 -6.97 -19.56
N LYS A 290 9.58 -6.67 -19.09
CA LYS A 290 10.73 -6.34 -19.96
C LYS A 290 11.38 -7.57 -20.61
N GLY A 291 11.00 -8.77 -20.20
CA GLY A 291 11.53 -10.04 -20.70
C GLY A 291 10.65 -10.75 -21.74
N MET A 292 9.54 -10.11 -22.15
CA MET A 292 8.72 -10.49 -23.31
C MET A 292 9.13 -9.65 -24.52
#